data_AF-A0A2U3PU43-F1
#
_entry.id   AF-A0A2U3PU43-F1
#
_cell.length_a   1.000
_cell.length_b   1.000
_cell.length_c   1.000
_cell.angle_alpha   90.00
_cell.angle_beta   90.00
_cell.angle_gamma   90.00
#
_symmetry.space_group_name_H-M   'P 1'
#
loop_
_entity.id
_entity.type
_entity.pdbx_description
1 polymer ?
#
loop_
_entity_poly.entity_id
_entity_poly.type
_entity_poly.pdbx_seq_one_letter_code
_entity_poly.pdbx_strand_id
1 'polypeptide(L)'
;MFEVPAGGRRYRALELLMKQKRMSKTQAVPCVVREAGIAADDSMAENDERVGLHPLDQFRAFQTLRDLGMSEEDIAARHFVNPAIVKQRLRLASVSPRLHEVYAEDGMMLEQLMAFSVTADHARQEQVWQNVSRSGYDEPYQIRRLLTENTVRGSDRRAQFVGLDASQHAGWRRSAGSVRARRRRLASGRRAARPPRNREAQGRG
;
A
#
# COMPACT_ATOMS: atom_id res chain seq x y z
N MET A 1 -12.61 14.41 51.15
CA MET A 1 -13.27 14.46 49.83
C MET A 1 -12.35 13.71 48.88
N PHE A 2 -12.82 12.68 48.19
CA PHE A 2 -12.01 11.89 47.25
C PHE A 2 -12.32 12.35 45.83
N GLU A 3 -11.29 12.62 45.04
CA GLU A 3 -11.43 12.88 43.62
C GLU A 3 -11.45 11.56 42.86
N VAL A 4 -12.28 11.45 41.82
CA VAL A 4 -12.39 10.26 40.98
C VAL A 4 -11.78 10.59 39.60
N PRO A 5 -10.44 10.50 39.46
CA PRO A 5 -9.77 10.84 38.20
C PRO A 5 -10.05 9.81 37.09
N ALA A 6 -10.30 8.55 37.45
CA ALA A 6 -10.60 7.46 36.50
C ALA A 6 -11.91 6.74 36.87
N GLY A 7 -12.74 6.43 35.86
CA GLY A 7 -13.99 5.68 36.05
C GLY A 7 -15.28 6.50 36.08
N GLY A 8 -15.30 7.70 35.51
CA GLY A 8 -16.47 8.60 35.48
C GLY A 8 -17.77 7.97 34.96
N ARG A 9 -17.70 7.01 34.03
CA ARG A 9 -18.92 6.27 33.57
C ARG A 9 -19.54 5.41 34.67
N ARG A 10 -18.71 4.69 35.44
CA ARG A 10 -19.16 3.86 36.56
C ARG A 10 -19.71 4.75 37.69
N TYR A 11 -19.03 5.85 37.98
CA TYR A 11 -19.51 6.85 38.92
C TYR A 11 -20.91 7.39 38.55
N ARG A 12 -21.10 7.83 37.30
CA ARG A 12 -22.42 8.28 36.79
C ARG A 12 -23.49 7.18 36.82
N ALA A 13 -23.12 5.93 36.55
CA ALA A 13 -24.04 4.80 36.64
C ALA A 13 -24.49 4.55 38.10
N LEU A 14 -23.58 4.66 39.07
CA LEU A 14 -23.91 4.57 40.50
C LEU A 14 -24.78 5.74 40.95
N GLU A 15 -24.51 6.96 40.48
CA GLU A 15 -25.39 8.12 40.73
C GLU A 15 -26.80 7.90 40.17
N LEU A 16 -26.93 7.29 38.99
CA LEU A 16 -28.23 6.92 38.42
C LEU A 16 -28.95 5.85 39.25
N LEU A 17 -28.25 4.83 39.75
CA LEU A 17 -28.82 3.80 40.62
C LEU A 17 -29.29 4.39 41.97
N MET A 18 -28.53 5.35 42.52
CA MET A 18 -28.95 6.10 43.71
C MET A 18 -30.17 6.97 43.45
N LYS A 19 -30.24 7.67 42.30
CA LYS A 19 -31.42 8.46 41.89
C LYS A 19 -32.65 7.58 41.69
N GLN A 20 -32.46 6.37 41.16
CA GLN A 20 -33.53 5.37 40.98
C GLN A 20 -33.90 4.63 42.28
N LYS A 21 -33.27 4.97 43.42
CA LYS A 21 -33.45 4.29 44.73
C LYS A 21 -33.15 2.77 44.68
N ARG A 22 -32.40 2.32 43.69
CA ARG A 22 -31.96 0.93 43.54
C ARG A 22 -30.66 0.65 44.29
N MET A 23 -30.09 1.67 44.92
CA MET A 23 -28.86 1.63 45.70
C MET A 23 -28.96 2.64 46.85
N SER A 24 -28.51 2.27 48.05
CA SER A 24 -28.49 3.20 49.19
C SER A 24 -27.29 4.14 49.12
N LYS A 25 -27.43 5.37 49.65
CA LYS A 25 -26.34 6.37 49.66
C LYS A 25 -25.13 5.95 50.52
N THR A 26 -25.32 4.98 51.41
CA THR A 26 -24.31 4.46 52.34
C THR A 26 -23.73 3.12 51.89
N GLN A 27 -24.15 2.59 50.75
CA GLN A 27 -23.66 1.32 50.25
C GLN A 27 -22.18 1.42 49.88
N ALA A 28 -21.35 0.58 50.50
CA ALA A 28 -19.92 0.53 50.21
C ALA A 28 -19.68 0.10 48.76
N VAL A 29 -18.85 0.88 48.05
CA VAL A 29 -18.42 0.59 46.68
C VAL A 29 -16.95 0.18 46.73
N PRO A 30 -16.57 -0.98 46.19
CA PRO A 30 -15.17 -1.36 46.05
C PRO A 30 -14.43 -0.30 45.23
N CYS A 31 -13.51 0.41 45.88
CA CYS A 31 -12.66 1.40 45.26
C CYS A 31 -11.20 1.13 45.68
N VAL A 32 -10.27 1.37 44.76
CA VAL A 32 -8.84 1.30 45.05
C VAL A 32 -8.38 2.73 45.29
N VAL A 33 -8.07 3.05 46.55
CA VAL A 33 -7.56 4.37 46.93
C VAL A 33 -6.04 4.35 46.75
N ARG A 34 -5.51 5.25 45.91
CA ARG A 34 -4.07 5.45 45.74
C ARG A 34 -3.68 6.79 46.36
N GLU A 35 -2.57 6.83 47.10
CA GLU A 35 -1.99 8.08 47.61
C GLU A 35 -1.40 8.90 46.46
N ALA A 36 -1.41 10.23 46.61
CA ALA A 36 -1.21 11.23 45.57
C ALA A 36 0.03 11.01 44.69
N GLY A 37 -0.15 10.23 43.63
CA GLY A 37 0.71 10.15 42.46
C GLY A 37 -0.09 10.66 41.27
N ILE A 38 0.49 11.65 40.58
CA ILE A 38 0.08 12.29 39.32
C ILE A 38 -1.17 11.65 38.68
N ALA A 39 -2.32 12.33 38.81
CA ALA A 39 -3.62 11.93 38.25
C ALA A 39 -3.66 11.83 36.69
N ALA A 40 -2.51 11.92 36.02
CA ALA A 40 -2.37 11.96 34.56
C ALA A 40 -2.07 10.59 33.93
N ASP A 41 -1.53 9.61 34.68
CA ASP A 41 -1.09 8.33 34.08
C ASP A 41 -2.25 7.35 33.85
N ASP A 42 -3.29 7.36 34.68
CA ASP A 42 -4.42 6.43 34.53
C ASP A 42 -5.37 6.81 33.37
N SER A 43 -5.25 8.03 32.80
CA SER A 43 -5.97 8.44 31.60
C SER A 43 -5.32 7.94 30.30
N MET A 44 -4.06 7.48 30.34
CA MET A 44 -3.38 6.93 29.16
C MET A 44 -3.88 5.51 28.85
N ALA A 45 -4.11 4.70 29.89
CA ALA A 45 -4.60 3.32 29.74
C ALA A 45 -6.03 3.23 29.16
N GLU A 46 -6.88 4.24 29.35
CA GLU A 46 -8.21 4.27 28.71
C GLU A 46 -8.14 4.76 27.24
N ASN A 47 -7.07 5.45 26.85
CA ASN A 47 -6.90 5.96 25.48
C ASN A 47 -6.18 4.96 24.57
N ASP A 48 -5.36 4.06 25.13
CA ASP A 48 -4.67 2.98 24.41
C ASP A 48 -5.64 1.99 23.73
N GLU A 49 -6.87 1.84 24.21
CA GLU A 49 -7.87 0.92 23.62
C GLU A 49 -8.70 1.54 22.48
N ARG A 50 -8.66 2.87 22.26
CA ARG A 50 -9.68 3.55 21.44
C ARG A 50 -9.26 3.96 20.03
N VAL A 51 -7.96 4.04 19.76
CA VAL A 51 -7.43 4.21 18.42
C VAL A 51 -6.41 3.10 18.25
N GLY A 52 -6.77 2.04 17.53
CA GLY A 52 -5.82 0.98 17.23
C GLY A 52 -4.56 1.61 16.65
N LEU A 53 -3.44 1.47 17.37
CA LEU A 53 -2.18 2.09 17.02
C LEU A 53 -1.89 1.81 15.54
N HIS A 54 -1.66 2.86 14.74
CA HIS A 54 -1.39 2.64 13.32
C HIS A 54 -0.10 1.80 13.21
N PRO A 55 -0.04 0.77 12.34
CA PRO A 55 1.14 -0.09 12.26
C PRO A 55 2.46 0.67 12.09
N LEU A 56 2.41 1.82 11.42
CA LEU A 56 3.56 2.73 11.25
C LEU A 56 4.17 3.22 12.58
N ASP A 57 3.34 3.46 13.60
CA ASP A 57 3.81 3.94 14.90
C ASP A 57 4.66 2.89 15.59
N GLN A 58 4.29 1.60 15.43
CA GLN A 58 5.13 0.50 15.91
C GLN A 58 6.47 0.44 15.17
N PHE A 59 6.49 0.71 13.86
CA PHE A 59 7.74 0.70 13.08
C PHE A 59 8.68 1.79 13.57
N ARG A 60 8.13 3.00 13.76
CA ARG A 60 8.86 4.17 14.29
C ARG A 60 9.34 3.93 15.71
N ALA A 61 8.51 3.36 16.58
CA ALA A 61 8.89 3.03 17.95
C ALA A 61 10.09 2.08 17.99
N PHE A 62 10.09 1.02 17.17
CA PHE A 62 11.21 0.08 17.11
C PHE A 62 12.48 0.72 16.54
N GLN A 63 12.34 1.59 15.53
CA GLN A 63 13.47 2.35 14.99
C GLN A 63 14.10 3.25 16.05
N THR A 64 13.29 4.01 16.80
CA THR A 64 13.77 4.86 17.90
C THR A 64 14.53 4.05 18.95
N LEU A 65 14.03 2.87 19.34
CA LEU A 65 14.72 2.00 20.30
C LEU A 65 16.05 1.47 19.74
N ARG A 66 16.09 1.16 18.44
CA ARG A 66 17.32 0.74 17.76
C ARG A 66 18.35 1.87 17.71
N ASP A 67 17.91 3.10 17.46
CA ASP A 67 18.75 4.30 17.42
C ASP A 67 19.28 4.66 18.83
N LEU A 68 18.54 4.33 19.89
CA LEU A 68 19.00 4.38 21.28
C LEU A 68 19.99 3.27 21.66
N GLY A 69 20.34 2.39 20.72
CA GLY A 69 21.36 1.36 20.90
C GLY A 69 20.86 0.02 21.44
N MET A 70 19.54 -0.20 21.58
CA MET A 70 19.02 -1.51 21.97
C MET A 70 19.24 -2.56 20.86
N SER A 71 19.44 -3.81 21.28
CA SER A 71 19.49 -4.95 20.37
C SER A 71 18.09 -5.35 19.89
N GLU A 72 17.99 -6.10 18.79
CA GLU A 72 16.71 -6.59 18.29
C GLU A 72 16.05 -7.54 19.31
N GLU A 73 16.87 -8.31 20.04
CA GLU A 73 16.47 -9.24 21.09
C GLU A 73 15.89 -8.52 22.31
N ASP A 74 16.51 -7.42 22.75
CA ASP A 74 16.01 -6.63 23.89
C ASP A 74 14.70 -5.94 23.55
N ILE A 75 14.57 -5.42 22.31
CA ILE A 75 13.32 -4.84 21.81
C ILE A 75 12.24 -5.93 21.77
N ALA A 76 12.56 -7.13 21.27
CA ALA A 76 11.63 -8.24 21.20
C ALA A 76 11.12 -8.65 22.59
N ALA A 77 12.02 -8.79 23.56
CA ALA A 77 11.70 -9.11 24.95
C ALA A 77 10.80 -8.02 25.59
N ARG A 78 11.13 -6.74 25.37
CA ARG A 78 10.37 -5.60 25.92
C ARG A 78 8.95 -5.50 25.36
N HIS A 79 8.78 -5.86 24.10
CA HIS A 79 7.48 -5.79 23.41
C HIS A 79 6.74 -7.13 23.37
N PHE A 80 7.26 -8.18 23.99
CA PHE A 80 6.70 -9.53 24.01
C PHE A 80 6.42 -10.10 22.60
N VAL A 81 7.30 -9.82 21.64
CA VAL A 81 7.22 -10.30 20.26
C VAL A 81 8.41 -11.18 19.90
N ASN A 82 8.30 -11.93 18.80
CA ASN A 82 9.43 -12.69 18.26
C ASN A 82 10.47 -11.73 17.64
N PRO A 83 11.80 -11.94 17.82
CA PRO A 83 12.84 -11.16 17.15
C PRO A 83 12.66 -11.04 15.62
N ALA A 84 12.10 -12.08 14.97
CA ALA A 84 11.78 -12.03 13.55
C ALA A 84 10.79 -10.90 13.19
N ILE A 85 9.83 -10.62 14.08
CA ILE A 85 8.87 -9.52 13.92
C ILE A 85 9.61 -8.19 14.03
N VAL A 86 10.49 -8.03 15.03
CA VAL A 86 11.29 -6.80 15.20
C VAL A 86 12.10 -6.53 13.93
N LYS A 87 12.81 -7.53 13.41
CA LYS A 87 13.58 -7.41 12.16
C LYS A 87 12.71 -7.02 10.96
N GLN A 88 11.53 -7.62 10.82
CA GLN A 88 10.59 -7.25 9.76
C GLN A 88 10.12 -5.80 9.90
N ARG A 89 9.82 -5.36 11.13
CA ARG A 89 9.33 -4.01 11.43
C ARG A 89 10.40 -2.96 11.20
N LEU A 90 11.64 -3.22 11.61
CA LEU A 90 12.80 -2.37 11.31
C LEU A 90 13.06 -2.24 9.81
N ARG A 91 12.89 -3.34 9.05
CA ARG A 91 12.97 -3.30 7.58
C ARG A 91 11.88 -2.42 6.95
N LEU A 92 10.69 -2.35 7.53
CA LEU A 92 9.63 -1.46 7.07
C LEU A 92 9.88 0.00 7.52
N ALA A 93 10.49 0.18 8.68
CA ALA A 93 10.93 1.48 9.16
C ALA A 93 12.05 2.10 8.29
N SER A 94 12.83 1.30 7.57
CA SER A 94 13.87 1.80 6.66
C SER A 94 13.36 2.29 5.29
N VAL A 95 12.06 2.17 5.00
CA VAL A 95 11.45 2.70 3.76
C VAL A 95 11.42 4.23 3.80
N SER A 96 11.38 4.90 2.63
CA SER A 96 11.37 6.36 2.53
C SER A 96 10.29 7.00 3.43
N PRO A 97 10.64 8.06 4.18
CA PRO A 97 9.68 8.80 5.01
C PRO A 97 8.47 9.32 4.23
N ARG A 98 8.63 9.68 2.95
CA ARG A 98 7.52 10.11 2.09
C ARG A 98 6.50 8.99 1.84
N LEU A 99 6.97 7.75 1.72
CA LEU A 99 6.05 6.62 1.59
C LEU A 99 5.37 6.28 2.91
N HIS A 100 6.02 6.55 4.05
CA HIS A 100 5.37 6.46 5.34
C HIS A 100 4.25 7.49 5.51
N GLU A 101 4.43 8.71 5.02
CA GLU A 101 3.36 9.74 5.01
C GLU A 101 2.16 9.26 4.19
N VAL A 102 2.40 8.78 2.97
CA VAL A 102 1.32 8.24 2.13
C VAL A 102 0.63 7.04 2.79
N TYR A 103 1.39 6.17 3.47
CA TYR A 103 0.82 5.05 4.22
C TYR A 103 0.00 5.52 5.43
N ALA A 104 0.43 6.56 6.13
CA ALA A 104 -0.29 7.15 7.26
C ALA A 104 -1.60 7.83 6.84
N GLU A 105 -1.69 8.30 5.60
CA GLU A 105 -2.88 8.89 5.00
C GLU A 105 -3.80 7.86 4.32
N ASP A 106 -3.62 6.56 4.58
CA ASP A 106 -4.34 5.45 3.94
C ASP A 106 -4.22 5.43 2.39
N GLY A 107 -3.21 6.11 1.84
CA GLY A 107 -2.95 6.18 0.40
C GLY A 107 -2.29 4.94 -0.19
N MET A 108 -1.87 3.99 0.66
CA MET A 108 -1.38 2.67 0.25
C MET A 108 -1.67 1.62 1.31
N MET A 109 -1.69 0.35 0.89
CA MET A 109 -1.82 -0.81 1.75
C MET A 109 -0.47 -1.27 2.30
N LEU A 110 -0.50 -1.97 3.44
CA LEU A 110 0.72 -2.54 4.04
C LEU A 110 1.49 -3.44 3.06
N GLU A 111 0.80 -4.21 2.22
CA GLU A 111 1.43 -5.08 1.22
C GLU A 111 2.23 -4.32 0.16
N GLN A 112 1.75 -3.13 -0.21
CA GLN A 112 2.45 -2.23 -1.13
C GLN A 112 3.68 -1.64 -0.45
N LEU A 113 3.57 -1.20 0.81
CA LEU A 113 4.73 -0.73 1.58
C LEU A 113 5.80 -1.83 1.75
N MET A 114 5.37 -3.08 2.01
CA MET A 114 6.28 -4.22 2.07
C MET A 114 7.02 -4.45 0.75
N ALA A 115 6.42 -4.15 -0.40
CA ALA A 115 7.10 -4.25 -1.70
C ALA A 115 8.25 -3.24 -1.84
N PHE A 116 8.12 -2.04 -1.29
CA PHE A 116 9.19 -1.03 -1.30
C PHE A 116 10.39 -1.39 -0.44
N SER A 117 10.20 -2.25 0.57
CA SER A 117 11.28 -2.74 1.46
C SER A 117 12.32 -3.65 0.77
N VAL A 118 12.17 -3.93 -0.53
CA VAL A 118 13.11 -4.73 -1.34
C VAL A 118 14.41 -3.95 -1.63
N THR A 119 14.35 -2.62 -1.70
CA THR A 119 15.52 -1.75 -1.89
C THR A 119 15.61 -0.75 -0.74
N ALA A 120 16.82 -0.29 -0.42
CA ALA A 120 17.06 0.80 0.53
C ALA A 120 17.20 2.18 -0.16
N ASP A 121 17.13 2.24 -1.49
CA ASP A 121 17.22 3.49 -2.25
C ASP A 121 15.90 4.26 -2.20
N HIS A 122 15.85 5.28 -1.34
CA HIS A 122 14.67 6.13 -1.16
C HIS A 122 14.28 6.90 -2.41
N ALA A 123 15.25 7.39 -3.19
CA ALA A 123 14.95 8.12 -4.43
C ALA A 123 14.28 7.20 -5.46
N ARG A 124 14.74 5.95 -5.57
CA ARG A 124 14.10 4.95 -6.43
C ARG A 124 12.72 4.57 -5.95
N GLN A 125 12.53 4.38 -4.65
CA GLN A 125 11.22 4.08 -4.06
C GLN A 125 10.19 5.17 -4.40
N GLU A 126 10.55 6.43 -4.20
CA GLU A 126 9.68 7.58 -4.50
C GLU A 126 9.36 7.71 -5.99
N GLN A 127 10.36 7.50 -6.86
CA GLN A 127 10.16 7.49 -8.31
C GLN A 127 9.16 6.41 -8.74
N VAL A 128 9.32 5.18 -8.22
CA VAL A 128 8.40 4.08 -8.53
C VAL A 128 7.00 4.39 -8.01
N TRP A 129 6.87 4.93 -6.80
CA TRP A 129 5.58 5.34 -6.24
C TRP A 129 4.86 6.38 -7.12
N GLN A 130 5.56 7.42 -7.58
CA GLN A 130 4.99 8.42 -8.48
C GLN A 130 4.49 7.81 -9.80
N ASN A 131 5.16 6.79 -10.31
CA ASN A 131 4.75 6.11 -11.55
C ASN A 131 3.53 5.21 -11.35
N VAL A 132 3.52 4.40 -10.28
CA VAL A 132 2.42 3.44 -10.05
C VAL A 132 1.14 4.14 -9.58
N SER A 133 1.24 5.16 -8.72
CA SER A 133 0.10 5.95 -8.24
C SER A 133 -0.65 6.67 -9.36
N ARG A 134 0.08 7.16 -10.38
CA ARG A 134 -0.53 7.82 -11.55
C ARG A 134 -1.19 6.86 -12.52
N SER A 135 -0.67 5.64 -12.61
CA SER A 135 -1.11 4.65 -13.60
C SER A 135 -2.19 3.70 -13.08
N GLY A 136 -2.38 3.63 -11.76
CA GLY A 136 -3.29 2.69 -11.11
C GLY A 136 -2.80 1.24 -11.13
N TYR A 137 -1.53 1.01 -11.46
CA TYR A 137 -0.88 -0.30 -11.45
C TYR A 137 0.05 -0.44 -10.24
N ASP A 138 -0.51 -0.23 -9.04
CA ASP A 138 0.17 -0.21 -7.75
C ASP A 138 0.16 -1.56 -7.02
N GLU A 139 -0.16 -2.64 -7.73
CA GLU A 139 -0.09 -4.00 -7.20
C GLU A 139 1.32 -4.35 -6.66
N PRO A 140 1.44 -5.01 -5.49
CA PRO A 140 2.73 -5.29 -4.85
C PRO A 140 3.74 -6.02 -5.75
N TYR A 141 3.27 -6.94 -6.60
CA TYR A 141 4.12 -7.63 -7.58
C TYR A 141 4.72 -6.66 -8.61
N GLN A 142 3.91 -5.72 -9.11
CA GLN A 142 4.35 -4.74 -10.10
C GLN A 142 5.34 -3.74 -9.48
N ILE A 143 5.10 -3.31 -8.24
CA ILE A 143 6.05 -2.48 -7.48
C ILE A 143 7.41 -3.19 -7.37
N ARG A 144 7.43 -4.45 -6.92
CA ARG A 144 8.67 -5.24 -6.82
C ARG A 144 9.39 -5.35 -8.15
N ARG A 145 8.64 -5.62 -9.22
CA ARG A 145 9.16 -5.73 -10.58
C ARG A 145 9.80 -4.43 -11.05
N LEU A 146 9.15 -3.28 -10.87
CA LEU A 146 9.73 -1.98 -11.24
C LEU A 146 10.96 -1.63 -10.41
N LEU A 147 11.00 -2.04 -9.13
CA LEU A 147 12.16 -1.83 -8.27
C LEU A 147 13.36 -2.71 -8.69
N THR A 148 13.13 -3.90 -9.24
CA THR A 148 14.21 -4.83 -9.66
C THR A 148 14.61 -4.71 -11.14
N GLU A 149 13.70 -4.32 -12.04
CA GLU A 149 14.02 -4.24 -13.47
C GLU A 149 15.03 -3.13 -13.80
N ASN A 150 14.99 -1.99 -13.11
CA ASN A 150 15.96 -0.90 -13.34
C ASN A 150 17.25 -1.03 -12.54
N THR A 151 17.36 -1.99 -11.60
CA THR A 151 18.65 -2.30 -10.96
C THR A 151 19.50 -3.22 -11.84
N VAL A 152 18.90 -3.87 -12.84
CA VAL A 152 19.60 -4.60 -13.89
C VAL A 152 20.02 -3.61 -14.99
N ARG A 153 21.19 -2.98 -14.78
CA ARG A 153 22.05 -2.29 -15.77
C ARG A 153 21.54 -0.95 -16.33
N GLY A 154 22.23 0.13 -15.96
CA GLY A 154 22.24 1.43 -16.67
C GLY A 154 22.83 1.38 -18.10
N SER A 155 22.81 0.22 -18.77
CA SER A 155 23.31 0.01 -20.13
C SER A 155 22.23 -0.54 -21.08
N ASP A 156 20.97 -0.69 -20.66
CA ASP A 156 19.92 -1.23 -21.51
C ASP A 156 19.05 -0.12 -22.14
N ARG A 157 18.99 -0.11 -23.48
CA ARG A 157 18.27 0.90 -24.30
C ARG A 157 16.75 0.90 -24.08
N ARG A 158 16.22 -0.04 -23.29
CA ARG A 158 14.81 -0.14 -22.93
C ARG A 158 14.39 0.81 -21.80
N ALA A 159 15.33 1.41 -21.06
CA ALA A 159 15.03 2.43 -20.05
C ALA A 159 14.63 3.80 -20.66
N GLN A 160 14.71 3.97 -21.98
CA GLN A 160 14.27 5.19 -22.69
C GLN A 160 12.82 5.14 -23.17
N PHE A 161 12.09 4.04 -22.95
CA PHE A 161 10.73 3.88 -23.51
C PHE A 161 9.63 4.03 -22.46
N VAL A 162 9.60 5.17 -21.77
CA VAL A 162 8.37 5.66 -21.12
C VAL A 162 8.30 7.18 -21.30
N GLY A 163 7.94 7.59 -22.51
CA GLY A 163 7.67 8.97 -22.89
C GLY A 163 6.73 8.96 -24.09
N LEU A 164 5.45 9.16 -23.81
CA LEU A 164 4.35 9.56 -24.69
C LEU A 164 4.67 9.72 -26.18
N ASP A 165 4.04 8.91 -27.03
CA ASP A 165 3.55 9.45 -28.29
C ASP A 165 2.23 8.80 -28.76
N ALA A 166 1.35 9.69 -29.20
CA ALA A 166 0.21 9.48 -30.08
C ALA A 166 -0.84 8.42 -29.72
N SER A 167 -1.79 8.83 -28.88
CA SER A 167 -3.20 8.65 -29.23
C SER A 167 -3.42 9.24 -30.62
N GLN A 168 -3.62 8.41 -31.65
CA GLN A 168 -4.46 8.71 -32.80
C GLN A 168 -4.59 7.51 -33.76
N HIS A 169 -5.86 7.14 -34.00
CA HIS A 169 -6.39 6.44 -35.18
C HIS A 169 -6.17 4.92 -35.29
N ALA A 170 -7.12 4.14 -34.75
CA ALA A 170 -7.77 3.07 -35.51
C ALA A 170 -9.09 2.61 -34.86
N GLY A 171 -10.20 3.15 -35.37
CA GLY A 171 -11.41 2.38 -35.68
C GLY A 171 -12.10 1.59 -34.58
N TRP A 172 -12.94 2.26 -33.80
CA TRP A 172 -14.12 1.61 -33.24
C TRP A 172 -15.06 1.21 -34.39
N ARG A 173 -15.17 -0.08 -34.69
CA ARG A 173 -16.35 -0.60 -35.38
C ARG A 173 -16.75 -1.95 -34.77
N ARG A 174 -17.83 -1.88 -34.00
CA ARG A 174 -18.68 -3.02 -33.62
C ARG A 174 -19.07 -3.83 -34.85
N SER A 175 -19.14 -5.14 -34.74
CA SER A 175 -20.10 -5.97 -35.50
C SER A 175 -20.32 -7.30 -34.80
N ALA A 176 -21.50 -7.40 -34.19
CA ALA A 176 -22.18 -8.64 -33.88
C ALA A 176 -22.61 -9.35 -35.18
N GLY A 177 -22.83 -10.66 -35.10
CA GLY A 177 -23.70 -11.39 -36.03
C GLY A 177 -23.00 -12.42 -36.93
N SER A 178 -22.89 -13.65 -36.42
CA SER A 178 -22.74 -14.86 -37.24
C SER A 178 -24.11 -15.54 -37.34
N VAL A 179 -24.85 -15.29 -38.43
CA VAL A 179 -26.00 -16.11 -38.84
C VAL A 179 -26.07 -16.19 -40.37
N ARG A 180 -25.87 -17.41 -40.87
CA ARG A 180 -26.41 -18.07 -42.08
C ARG A 180 -27.06 -17.19 -43.17
N ALA A 181 -26.65 -17.40 -44.43
CA ALA A 181 -27.38 -18.20 -45.44
C ALA A 181 -27.14 -17.76 -46.90
N ARG A 182 -26.79 -18.75 -47.73
CA ARG A 182 -27.27 -19.05 -49.10
C ARG A 182 -27.30 -17.96 -50.21
N ARG A 183 -26.66 -18.39 -51.33
CA ARG A 183 -27.16 -18.51 -52.73
C ARG A 183 -26.68 -17.52 -53.82
N ARG A 184 -26.25 -18.17 -54.93
CA ARG A 184 -26.25 -17.81 -56.38
C ARG A 184 -25.24 -16.73 -56.82
N ARG A 185 -24.18 -17.04 -57.59
CA ARG A 185 -24.05 -17.44 -59.01
C ARG A 185 -24.59 -16.39 -60.00
N LEU A 186 -23.68 -15.78 -60.78
CA LEU A 186 -23.68 -15.52 -62.25
C LEU A 186 -22.50 -14.56 -62.55
N ALA A 187 -21.49 -14.98 -63.34
CA ALA A 187 -21.29 -14.66 -64.76
C ALA A 187 -21.06 -13.16 -65.01
N SER A 188 -20.14 -12.63 -65.81
CA SER A 188 -19.17 -13.11 -66.82
C SER A 188 -18.59 -11.83 -67.47
N GLY A 189 -17.33 -11.82 -67.94
CA GLY A 189 -16.81 -10.73 -68.81
C GLY A 189 -15.28 -10.64 -68.77
N ARG A 190 -14.58 -11.48 -69.54
CA ARG A 190 -14.00 -11.20 -70.87
C ARG A 190 -12.75 -10.29 -70.89
N ARG A 191 -11.65 -10.92 -71.34
CA ARG A 191 -10.60 -10.48 -72.29
C ARG A 191 -9.63 -9.38 -71.82
N ALA A 192 -8.34 -9.69 -71.62
CA ALA A 192 -7.27 -9.99 -72.58
C ALA A 192 -6.58 -8.72 -73.14
N ALA A 193 -5.32 -8.49 -72.74
CA ALA A 193 -4.28 -7.87 -73.56
C ALA A 193 -2.89 -8.18 -72.97
N ARG A 194 -1.95 -8.49 -73.87
CA ARG A 194 -0.60 -9.04 -73.68
C ARG A 194 0.48 -7.96 -73.45
N PRO A 195 1.72 -8.35 -73.06
CA PRO A 195 2.84 -7.47 -72.72
C PRO A 195 3.71 -7.11 -73.96
N PRO A 196 4.82 -6.38 -73.78
CA PRO A 196 6.10 -7.07 -73.95
C PRO A 196 7.19 -6.69 -72.92
N ARG A 197 7.97 -7.70 -72.51
CA ARG A 197 9.23 -7.54 -71.77
C ARG A 197 10.37 -7.33 -72.75
N ASN A 198 11.23 -6.37 -72.43
CA ASN A 198 12.38 -5.96 -73.20
C ASN A 198 13.47 -7.04 -73.18
N ARG A 199 14.14 -7.20 -74.32
CA ARG A 199 15.38 -7.96 -74.51
C ARG A 199 16.53 -7.18 -73.90
N GLU A 200 17.37 -7.83 -73.09
CA GLU A 200 18.80 -7.53 -73.05
C GLU A 200 19.57 -8.83 -73.17
N ALA A 201 20.43 -8.85 -74.19
CA ALA A 201 21.40 -9.87 -74.49
C ALA A 201 22.77 -9.23 -74.33
N GLN A 202 23.66 -9.88 -73.57
CA GLN A 202 25.13 -9.77 -73.55
C GLN A 202 25.56 -10.65 -72.37
N GLY A 203 26.48 -11.60 -72.44
CA GLY A 203 27.43 -11.98 -73.47
C GLY A 203 28.67 -12.54 -72.77
N ARG A 204 28.98 -13.81 -73.05
CA ARG A 204 30.31 -14.46 -73.10
C ARG A 204 31.19 -14.48 -71.83
N GLY A 205 31.62 -15.69 -71.49
CA GLY A 205 32.67 -16.04 -70.54
C GLY A 205 32.62 -17.52 -70.27
#